data_AF-A0A5K1GNY5-F1
#
_entry.id   AF-A0A5K1GNY5-F1
#
_cell.length_a   1.000
_cell.length_b   1.000
_cell.length_c   1.000
_cell.angle_alpha   90.00
_cell.angle_beta   90.00
_cell.angle_gamma   90.00
#
_symmetry.space_group_name_H-M   'P 1'
#
loop_
_entity.id
_entity.type
_entity.pdbx_description
1 polymer ?
#
loop_
_entity_poly.entity_id
_entity_poly.type
_entity_poly.pdbx_seq_one_letter_code
_entity_poly.pdbx_strand_id
1 'polypeptide(L)' 'GCHVLAIDVDPQKVELSRHNANIYGVGDYIDFIVGDFFLLAPFLR' A
#
# COMPACT_ATOMS: atom_id res chain seq x y z
N GLY A 1 15.05 6.04 -5.98
CA GLY A 1 13.85 5.20 -5.84
C GLY A 1 12.64 6.11 -5.73
N CYS A 2 11.49 5.69 -6.26
CA CYS A 2 10.22 6.35 -6.00
C CYS A 2 9.62 5.74 -4.73
N HIS A 3 9.08 6.56 -3.83
CA HIS A 3 8.30 6.08 -2.69
C HIS A 3 6.82 6.09 -3.06
N VAL A 4 6.09 5.06 -2.67
CA VAL A 4 4.77 4.75 -3.22
C VAL A 4 3.81 4.42 -2.09
N LEU A 5 2.53 4.79 -2.25
CA LEU A 5 1.46 4.49 -1.31
C LEU A 5 0.49 3.49 -1.95
N ALA A 6 0.44 2.28 -1.39
CA ALA A 6 -0.46 1.22 -1.82
C ALA A 6 -1.73 1.22 -0.97
N ILE A 7 -2.88 1.50 -1.60
CA ILE A 7 -4.20 1.55 -0.95
C ILE A 7 -5.10 0.50 -1.60
N ASP A 8 -5.64 -0.42 -0.80
CA ASP A 8 -6.69 -1.34 -1.24
C ASP A 8 -7.75 -1.46 -0.12
N VAL A 9 -9.01 -1.64 -0.52
CA VAL A 9 -10.13 -1.80 0.42
C VAL A 9 -10.11 -3.18 1.08
N ASP A 10 -9.52 -4.18 0.42
CA ASP A 10 -9.44 -5.55 0.92
C ASP A 10 -8.17 -5.76 1.77
N PRO A 11 -8.30 -6.03 3.08
CA PRO A 11 -7.15 -6.24 3.95
C PRO A 11 -6.28 -7.44 3.54
N GLN A 12 -6.86 -8.47 2.91
CA GLN A 12 -6.09 -9.63 2.46
C GLN A 12 -5.17 -9.26 1.29
N LYS A 13 -5.64 -8.43 0.37
CA LYS A 13 -4.81 -7.96 -0.76
C LYS A 13 -3.63 -7.12 -0.27
N VAL A 14 -3.86 -6.26 0.71
CA VAL A 14 -2.79 -5.45 1.31
C VAL A 14 -1.73 -6.36 1.97
N GLU A 15 -2.16 -7.41 2.70
CA GLU A 15 -1.22 -8.38 3.28
C GLU A 15 -0.39 -9.11 2.23
N LEU A 16 -1.04 -9.59 1.17
CA LEU A 16 -0.36 -10.26 0.06
C LEU A 16 0.67 -9.34 -0.62
N SER A 17 0.31 -8.08 -0.87
CA SER A 17 1.23 -7.10 -1.46
C SER A 17 2.41 -6.78 -0.55
N ARG A 18 2.19 -6.67 0.77
CA ARG A 18 3.28 -6.46 1.74
C ARG A 18 4.23 -7.66 1.81
N HIS A 19 3.67 -8.88 1.86
CA HIS A 19 4.45 -10.10 1.83
C HIS A 19 5.33 -10.17 0.57
N ASN A 20 4.76 -9.88 -0.60
CA ASN A 20 5.51 -9.82 -1.85
C ASN A 20 6.60 -8.74 -1.82
N ALA A 21 6.29 -7.53 -1.35
CA ALA A 21 7.27 -6.44 -1.25
C ALA A 21 8.47 -6.79 -0.36
N ASN A 22 8.24 -7.54 0.72
CA ASN A 22 9.29 -8.05 1.60
C ASN A 22 10.16 -9.10 0.90
N ILE A 23 9.55 -10.04 0.15
CA ILE A 23 10.30 -11.04 -0.65
C ILE A 23 11.20 -10.35 -1.68
N TYR A 24 10.72 -9.29 -2.33
CA TYR A 24 11.48 -8.56 -3.34
C TYR A 24 12.43 -7.51 -2.76
N GLY A 25 12.48 -7.32 -1.44
CA GLY A 25 13.35 -6.34 -0.79
C GLY A 25 13.00 -4.88 -1.11
N VAL A 26 11.74 -4.60 -1.46
CA VAL A 26 11.26 -3.25 -1.78
C VAL A 26 10.25 -2.71 -0.76
N GLY A 27 10.00 -3.44 0.34
CA GLY A 27 9.05 -3.06 1.39
C GLY A 27 9.29 -1.67 1.98
N ASP A 28 10.54 -1.25 2.10
CA ASP A 28 10.93 0.06 2.66
C ASP A 28 10.57 1.25 1.75
N TYR A 29 10.10 1.01 0.52
CA TYR A 29 9.69 2.05 -0.43
C TYR A 29 8.17 2.12 -0.62
N ILE A 30 7.40 1.34 0.15
CA ILE A 30 5.95 1.20 -0.02
C ILE A 30 5.25 1.33 1.34
N ASP A 31 4.43 2.37 1.48
CA ASP A 31 3.46 2.47 2.57
C ASP A 31 2.16 1.74 2.19
N PHE A 32 1.58 1.02 3.14
CA PHE A 32 0.36 0.22 2.93
C PHE A 32 -0.81 0.73 3.78
N ILE A 33 -1.94 1.03 3.15
CA ILE A 33 -3.19 1.43 3.83
C ILE A 33 -4.33 0.51 3.39
N VAL A 34 -5.10 0.02 4.36
CA VAL A 34 -6.39 -0.63 4.10
C VAL A 34 -7.48 0.43 4.13
N GLY A 35 -8.20 0.62 3.03
CA GLY A 35 -9.31 1.58 2.96
C GLY A 35 -9.79 1.87 1.55
N ASP A 36 -10.92 2.56 1.47
CA ASP A 36 -11.46 3.04 0.20
C ASP A 36 -10.65 4.24 -0.30
N PHE A 37 -9.99 4.07 -1.44
CA PHE A 37 -9.24 5.12 -2.10
C PHE A 37 -10.06 6.39 -2.33
N PHE A 38 -11.33 6.29 -2.75
CA PHE A 38 -12.14 7.47 -3.06
C PHE A 38 -12.48 8.30 -1.82
N LEU A 39 -12.56 7.66 -0.65
CA LEU A 39 -12.75 8.35 0.62
C LEU A 39 -11.43 8.94 1.14
N LEU A 40 -10.31 8.27 0.91
CA LEU A 40 -9.00 8.68 1.41
C LEU A 40 -8.32 9.74 0.53
N ALA A 41 -8.51 9.68 -0.79
CA ALA A 41 -7.84 10.54 -1.77
C ALA A 41 -7.93 12.06 -1.47
N PRO A 42 -9.07 12.62 -1.01
CA PRO A 42 -9.15 14.04 -0.64
C PRO A 42 -8.22 14.45 0.51
N PHE A 43 -7.73 13.49 1.30
CA PHE A 43 -6.85 13.72 2.46
C PHE A 43 -5.38 13.40 2.17
N LEU A 44 -5.08 12.83 1.00
CA LEU A 44 -3.70 12.57 0.56
C LEU A 44 -3.11 13.85 -0.06
N ARG A 45 -1.84 14.14 0.22
CA ARG A 45 -1.10 15.31 -0.27
C ARG A 45 0.12 14.90 -1.07
#